data_AF-A0A2V5M735-F1
#
_entry.id   AF-A0A2V5M735-F1
#
_cell.length_a   1.000
_cell.length_b   1.000
_cell.length_c   1.000
_cell.angle_alpha   90.00
_cell.angle_beta   90.00
_cell.angle_gamma   90.00
#
_symmetry.space_group_name_H-M   'P 1'
#
loop_
_entity.id
_entity.type
_entity.pdbx_description
1 polymer ?
#
loop_
_entity_poly.entity_id
_entity_poly.type
_entity_poly.pdbx_seq_one_letter_code
_entity_poly.pdbx_strand_id
1 'polypeptide(L)'
;MPRGVEGSAGAILRDKPHDPSASLPSARDDNLVGLFPGSREREVKKIFPVMREAAVQLSHQNRDLRFVVSAASEPLAELIRADLYGKHATAKFSIVVGNARSLMARAKVGMVASGTATLEATLLEMPFVLIYRVAWLTYLAARAVVK
;
A
#
# COMPACT_ATOMS: atom_id res chain seq x y z
N MET A 1 25.52 -11.41 61.05
CA MET A 1 26.47 -11.49 59.91
C MET A 1 26.79 -12.96 59.66
N PRO A 2 26.73 -13.50 58.42
CA PRO A 2 25.93 -13.14 57.24
C PRO A 2 25.06 -14.39 56.84
N ARG A 3 24.61 -14.76 55.62
CA ARG A 3 24.48 -14.13 54.28
C ARG A 3 23.34 -14.84 53.47
N GLY A 4 22.28 -14.14 53.06
CA GLY A 4 21.35 -14.58 52.00
C GLY A 4 20.44 -15.79 52.29
N VAL A 5 19.56 -16.21 51.37
CA VAL A 5 19.33 -15.73 49.98
C VAL A 5 17.82 -15.62 49.68
N GLU A 6 17.41 -14.61 48.93
CA GLU A 6 16.02 -14.38 48.53
C GLU A 6 15.60 -15.27 47.34
N GLY A 7 14.50 -16.01 47.50
CA GLY A 7 13.90 -16.81 46.43
C GLY A 7 12.86 -16.04 45.62
N SER A 8 13.28 -15.20 44.68
CA SER A 8 12.36 -14.48 43.79
C SER A 8 11.66 -15.45 42.82
N ALA A 9 10.41 -15.80 43.12
CA ALA A 9 9.57 -16.61 42.25
C ALA A 9 9.15 -15.78 41.03
N GLY A 10 9.84 -15.99 39.91
CA GLY A 10 9.67 -15.19 38.69
C GLY A 10 8.23 -15.20 38.18
N ALA A 11 7.56 -14.04 38.25
CA ALA A 11 6.28 -13.83 37.61
C ALA A 11 6.45 -13.97 36.09
N ILE A 12 5.94 -15.08 35.53
CA ILE A 12 5.90 -15.27 34.08
C ILE A 12 5.03 -14.14 33.51
N LEU A 13 5.69 -13.21 32.81
CA LEU A 13 5.03 -12.16 32.05
C LEU A 13 4.17 -12.82 30.98
N ARG A 14 2.87 -12.96 31.27
CA ARG A 14 1.84 -13.18 30.27
C ARG A 14 1.79 -11.93 29.42
N ASP A 15 2.60 -11.92 28.38
CA ASP A 15 2.55 -10.88 27.37
C ASP A 15 1.11 -10.76 26.88
N LYS A 16 0.56 -9.54 26.94
CA LYS A 16 -0.79 -9.32 26.41
C LYS A 16 -0.73 -9.56 24.91
N PRO A 17 -1.73 -10.20 24.29
CA PRO A 17 -1.80 -10.20 22.83
C PRO A 17 -1.73 -8.74 22.36
N HIS A 18 -0.67 -8.41 21.61
CA HIS A 18 -0.47 -7.06 21.08
C HIS A 18 -1.58 -6.78 20.08
N ASP A 19 -2.64 -6.11 20.54
CA ASP A 19 -3.72 -5.64 19.70
C ASP A 19 -3.17 -4.60 18.70
N PRO A 20 -3.06 -4.91 17.40
CA PRO A 20 -2.52 -3.98 16.43
C PRO A 20 -3.44 -2.76 16.23
N SER A 21 -4.75 -2.96 16.38
CA SER A 21 -5.78 -1.94 16.16
C SER A 21 -5.69 -0.79 17.16
N ALA A 22 -5.22 -1.06 18.38
CA ALA A 22 -5.03 -0.09 19.46
C ALA A 22 -4.00 1.03 19.15
N SER A 23 -3.28 0.93 18.03
CA SER A 23 -2.31 1.93 17.55
C SER A 23 -2.70 2.62 16.25
N LEU A 24 -3.83 2.25 15.62
CA LEU A 24 -4.24 2.78 14.32
C LEU A 24 -5.01 4.11 14.47
N PRO A 25 -4.89 5.04 13.52
CA PRO A 25 -5.62 6.31 13.58
C PRO A 25 -7.13 6.08 13.51
N SER A 26 -7.86 6.73 14.43
CA SER A 26 -9.27 6.43 14.76
C SER A 26 -10.30 6.70 13.66
N ALA A 27 -9.90 7.31 12.54
CA ALA A 27 -10.72 7.42 11.34
C ALA A 27 -9.85 7.38 10.07
N ARG A 28 -10.28 6.60 9.08
CA ARG A 28 -9.80 6.69 7.69
C ARG A 28 -10.60 7.76 6.94
N ASP A 29 -9.98 8.40 5.96
CA ASP A 29 -10.65 9.35 5.07
C ASP A 29 -11.47 8.57 4.02
N ASP A 30 -12.79 8.52 4.20
CA ASP A 30 -13.72 7.71 3.39
C ASP A 30 -13.63 7.95 1.87
N ASN A 31 -13.15 9.13 1.45
CA ASN A 31 -13.00 9.49 0.05
C ASN A 31 -11.54 9.36 -0.46
N LEU A 32 -10.63 8.79 0.33
CA LEU A 32 -9.21 8.66 -0.02
C LEU A 32 -8.85 7.24 -0.49
N VAL A 33 -8.46 7.14 -1.76
CA VAL A 33 -7.93 5.93 -2.39
C VAL A 33 -6.41 6.05 -2.52
N GLY A 34 -5.67 5.13 -1.91
CA GLY A 34 -4.20 5.08 -2.02
C GLY A 34 -3.73 4.22 -3.19
N LEU A 35 -2.79 4.70 -4.00
CA LEU A 35 -2.20 3.97 -5.12
C LEU A 35 -0.73 3.66 -4.81
N PHE A 36 -0.37 2.38 -4.72
CA PHE A 36 0.95 1.91 -4.31
C PHE A 36 1.60 1.06 -5.42
N PRO A 37 2.11 1.67 -6.51
CA PRO A 37 2.49 0.98 -7.76
C PRO A 37 3.79 0.17 -7.72
N GLY A 38 4.50 0.14 -6.58
CA GLY A 38 5.79 -0.53 -6.40
C GLY A 38 6.95 0.44 -6.17
N SER A 39 8.11 -0.10 -5.77
CA SER A 39 9.31 0.69 -5.47
C SER A 39 10.34 0.67 -6.60
N ARG A 40 10.13 -0.16 -7.65
CA ARG A 40 11.01 -0.21 -8.83
C ARG A 40 10.35 0.45 -10.03
N GLU A 41 11.14 1.15 -10.85
CA GLU A 41 10.69 1.79 -12.09
C GLU A 41 9.93 0.82 -13.03
N ARG A 42 10.39 -0.43 -13.15
CA ARG A 42 9.76 -1.48 -13.97
C ARG A 42 8.41 -1.94 -13.42
N GLU A 43 8.15 -1.77 -12.13
CA GLU A 43 6.83 -2.04 -11.50
C GLU A 43 5.91 -0.86 -11.80
N VAL A 44 6.35 0.38 -11.52
CA VAL A 44 5.61 1.62 -11.81
C VAL A 44 5.18 1.70 -13.28
N LYS A 45 6.12 1.54 -14.24
CA LYS A 45 5.83 1.55 -15.70
C LYS A 45 4.85 0.46 -16.16
N LYS A 46 4.59 -0.58 -15.36
CA LYS A 46 3.69 -1.69 -15.70
C LYS A 46 2.34 -1.64 -14.99
N ILE A 47 2.33 -1.17 -13.74
CA ILE A 47 1.23 -1.28 -12.79
C ILE A 47 0.49 0.06 -12.65
N PHE A 48 1.22 1.18 -12.61
CA PHE A 48 0.59 2.50 -12.41
C PHE A 48 -0.44 2.87 -13.50
N PRO A 49 -0.22 2.62 -14.80
CA PRO A 49 -1.23 2.91 -15.83
C PRO A 49 -2.58 2.23 -15.55
N VAL A 50 -2.57 0.99 -15.05
CA VAL A 50 -3.77 0.22 -14.71
C VAL A 50 -4.47 0.80 -13.47
N MET A 51 -3.71 1.16 -12.43
CA MET A 51 -4.23 1.83 -11.23
C MET A 51 -4.90 3.16 -11.59
N ARG A 52 -4.24 3.94 -12.46
CA ARG A 52 -4.69 5.23 -12.98
C ARG A 52 -5.96 5.10 -13.81
N GLU A 53 -6.03 4.12 -14.72
CA GLU A 53 -7.23 3.85 -15.53
C GLU A 53 -8.43 3.45 -14.66
N ALA A 54 -8.22 2.60 -13.64
CA ALA A 54 -9.25 2.26 -12.66
C ALA A 54 -9.68 3.47 -11.82
N ALA A 55 -8.73 4.29 -11.34
CA ALA A 55 -9.01 5.52 -10.60
C ALA A 55 -9.81 6.53 -11.44
N VAL A 56 -9.53 6.66 -12.73
CA VAL A 56 -10.31 7.51 -13.66
C VAL A 56 -11.74 6.99 -13.78
N GLN A 57 -11.94 5.68 -14.01
CA GLN A 57 -13.29 5.08 -14.06
C GLN A 57 -14.07 5.30 -12.76
N LEU A 58 -13.43 5.12 -11.59
CA LEU A 58 -14.02 5.41 -10.29
C LEU A 58 -14.39 6.90 -10.14
N SER A 59 -13.56 7.83 -10.64
CA SER A 59 -13.84 9.27 -10.59
C SER A 59 -15.06 9.69 -11.45
N HIS A 60 -15.44 8.90 -12.46
CA HIS A 60 -16.68 9.11 -13.20
C HIS A 60 -17.92 8.64 -12.42
N GLN A 61 -17.77 7.69 -11.49
CA GLN A 61 -18.85 7.16 -10.64
C GLN A 61 -19.03 7.98 -9.35
N ASN A 62 -17.93 8.40 -8.72
CA ASN A 62 -17.94 9.30 -7.56
C ASN A 62 -16.85 10.38 -7.72
N ARG A 63 -17.28 11.64 -7.76
CA ARG A 63 -16.43 12.82 -7.99
C ARG A 63 -15.70 13.32 -6.73
N ASP A 64 -16.06 12.86 -5.53
CA ASP A 64 -15.45 13.29 -4.28
C ASP A 64 -14.21 12.46 -3.89
N LEU A 65 -14.04 11.31 -4.55
CA LEU A 65 -12.83 10.48 -4.47
C LEU A 65 -11.56 11.27 -4.80
N ARG A 66 -10.56 11.08 -3.97
CA ARG A 66 -9.20 11.62 -4.10
C ARG A 66 -8.23 10.44 -4.20
N PHE A 67 -7.33 10.50 -5.18
CA PHE A 67 -6.41 9.43 -5.50
C PHE A 67 -4.99 9.89 -5.20
N VAL A 68 -4.35 9.30 -4.20
CA VAL A 68 -2.98 9.70 -3.81
C VAL A 68 -2.02 8.58 -4.13
N VAL A 69 -1.01 8.88 -4.93
CA VAL A 69 0.00 7.91 -5.39
C VAL A 69 1.23 7.98 -4.49
N SER A 70 1.69 6.85 -3.96
CA SER A 70 2.99 6.78 -3.29
C SER A 70 4.10 6.59 -4.31
N ALA A 71 5.11 7.47 -4.28
CA ALA A 71 6.39 7.26 -4.96
C ALA A 71 7.48 6.91 -3.94
N ALA A 72 8.28 5.87 -4.22
CA ALA A 72 9.39 5.50 -3.32
C ALA A 72 10.59 6.47 -3.41
N SER A 73 10.67 7.29 -4.46
CA SER A 73 11.71 8.30 -4.67
C SER A 73 11.25 9.36 -5.69
N GLU A 74 11.91 10.53 -5.72
CA GLU A 74 11.54 11.63 -6.61
C GLU A 74 11.60 11.27 -8.12
N PRO A 75 12.59 10.50 -8.63
CA PRO A 75 12.57 10.03 -10.02
C PRO A 75 11.35 9.16 -10.38
N LEU A 76 10.79 8.43 -9.42
CA LEU A 76 9.53 7.69 -9.61
C LEU A 76 8.31 8.62 -9.52
N ALA A 77 8.38 9.67 -8.71
CA ALA A 77 7.36 10.70 -8.67
C ALA A 77 7.27 11.45 -10.02
N GLU A 78 8.40 11.83 -10.62
CA GLU A 78 8.44 12.41 -11.97
C GLU A 78 7.87 11.48 -13.04
N LEU A 79 8.21 10.19 -13.01
CA LEU A 79 7.62 9.18 -13.90
C LEU A 79 6.08 9.12 -13.76
N ILE A 80 5.56 9.23 -12.54
CA ILE A 80 4.12 9.25 -12.25
C ILE A 80 3.49 10.58 -12.72
N ARG A 81 4.14 11.73 -12.51
CA ARG A 81 3.71 13.05 -13.02
C ARG A 81 3.59 13.03 -14.55
N ALA A 82 4.59 12.49 -15.24
CA ALA A 82 4.63 12.39 -16.70
C ALA A 82 3.51 11.49 -17.28
N ASP A 83 3.16 10.38 -16.62
CA ASP A 83 2.08 9.49 -17.06
C ASP A 83 0.67 10.04 -16.74
N LEU A 84 0.55 10.91 -15.73
CA LEU A 84 -0.67 11.64 -15.42
C LEU A 84 -0.94 12.84 -16.36
N TYR A 85 0.11 13.48 -16.86
CA TYR A 85 0.05 14.73 -17.63
C TYR A 85 -0.87 14.64 -18.86
N GLY A 86 -1.68 15.70 -19.06
CA GLY A 86 -2.50 15.91 -20.27
C GLY A 86 -3.69 14.96 -20.51
N LYS A 87 -3.96 14.00 -19.61
CA LYS A 87 -4.86 12.86 -19.91
C LYS A 87 -6.08 12.68 -18.98
N HIS A 88 -6.11 13.29 -17.80
CA HIS A 88 -7.01 12.84 -16.70
C HIS A 88 -7.77 13.96 -15.95
N ALA A 89 -8.27 14.98 -16.64
CA ALA A 89 -8.92 16.15 -16.02
C ALA A 89 -10.12 15.84 -15.10
N THR A 90 -10.71 14.63 -15.20
CA THR A 90 -11.81 14.15 -14.35
C THR A 90 -11.39 13.85 -12.90
N ALA A 91 -10.14 13.43 -12.66
CA ALA A 91 -9.73 12.72 -11.45
C ALA A 91 -8.77 13.55 -10.56
N LYS A 92 -9.10 13.63 -9.27
CA LYS A 92 -8.33 14.37 -8.25
C LYS A 92 -7.08 13.57 -7.81
N PHE A 93 -6.03 13.58 -8.62
CA PHE A 93 -4.74 12.94 -8.30
C PHE A 93 -3.81 13.85 -7.49
N SER A 94 -3.07 13.28 -6.54
CA SER A 94 -1.83 13.87 -6.00
C SER A 94 -0.78 12.79 -5.71
N ILE A 95 0.45 13.19 -5.37
CA ILE A 95 1.60 12.28 -5.19
C ILE A 95 2.28 12.60 -3.86
N VAL A 96 2.66 11.55 -3.12
CA VAL A 96 3.49 11.65 -1.91
C VAL A 96 4.77 10.83 -2.09
N VAL A 97 5.91 11.42 -1.72
CA VAL A 97 7.23 10.79 -1.91
C VAL A 97 7.76 10.29 -0.57
N GLY A 98 8.28 9.06 -0.54
CA GLY A 98 8.82 8.39 0.65
C GLY A 98 7.80 8.01 1.74
N ASN A 99 6.59 8.58 1.72
CA ASN A 99 5.65 8.54 2.83
C ASN A 99 4.48 7.54 2.67
N ALA A 100 4.76 6.36 2.08
CA ALA A 100 3.75 5.35 1.78
C ALA A 100 2.99 4.85 3.02
N ARG A 101 3.71 4.57 4.13
CA ARG A 101 3.12 4.04 5.36
C ARG A 101 2.08 5.00 5.98
N SER A 102 2.36 6.31 5.98
CA SER A 102 1.40 7.31 6.49
C SER A 102 0.17 7.47 5.59
N LEU A 103 0.31 7.24 4.28
CA LEU A 103 -0.83 7.19 3.36
C LEU A 103 -1.70 5.95 3.61
N MET A 104 -1.10 4.77 3.75
CA MET A 104 -1.81 3.52 4.06
C MET A 104 -2.62 3.62 5.36
N ALA A 105 -2.10 4.34 6.36
CA ALA A 105 -2.79 4.53 7.64
C ALA A 105 -4.09 5.37 7.52
N ARG A 106 -4.17 6.31 6.56
CA ARG A 106 -5.33 7.21 6.39
C ARG A 106 -6.26 6.88 5.22
N ALA A 107 -5.81 6.15 4.21
CA ALA A 107 -6.65 5.78 3.06
C ALA A 107 -7.78 4.83 3.49
N LYS A 108 -8.98 5.02 2.92
CA LYS A 108 -10.12 4.11 3.10
C LYS A 108 -9.88 2.76 2.42
N VAL A 109 -9.25 2.79 1.25
CA VAL A 109 -8.90 1.61 0.45
C VAL A 109 -7.64 1.85 -0.37
N GLY A 110 -6.83 0.81 -0.60
CA GLY A 110 -5.62 0.84 -1.40
C GLY A 110 -5.71 0.02 -2.70
N MET A 111 -5.02 0.46 -3.74
CA MET A 111 -4.58 -0.37 -4.86
C MET A 111 -3.09 -0.67 -4.65
N VAL A 112 -2.71 -1.92 -4.42
CA VAL A 112 -1.39 -2.28 -3.90
C VAL A 112 -0.66 -3.24 -4.84
N ALA A 113 0.57 -2.91 -5.24
CA ALA A 113 1.44 -3.84 -5.96
C ALA A 113 1.89 -5.00 -5.05
N SER A 114 1.98 -6.22 -5.61
CA SER A 114 2.50 -7.39 -4.88
C SER A 114 3.94 -7.19 -4.39
N GLY A 115 4.17 -7.33 -3.10
CA GLY A 115 5.49 -7.19 -2.47
C GLY A 115 5.40 -6.74 -1.01
N THR A 116 6.44 -6.05 -0.51
CA THR A 116 6.46 -5.52 0.87
C THR A 116 5.29 -4.57 1.15
N ALA A 117 4.86 -3.78 0.16
CA ALA A 117 3.69 -2.92 0.27
C ALA A 117 2.39 -3.69 0.59
N THR A 118 2.27 -4.96 0.21
CA THR A 118 1.16 -5.83 0.59
C THR A 118 1.21 -6.15 2.09
N LEU A 119 2.39 -6.49 2.62
CA LEU A 119 2.58 -6.76 4.05
C LEU A 119 2.37 -5.51 4.89
N GLU A 120 2.91 -4.36 4.48
CA GLU A 120 2.71 -3.08 5.16
C GLU A 120 1.25 -2.64 5.18
N ALA A 121 0.50 -2.86 4.10
CA ALA A 121 -0.93 -2.57 4.02
C ALA A 121 -1.74 -3.46 4.97
N THR A 122 -1.42 -4.75 5.05
CA THR A 122 -2.05 -5.70 6.00
C THR A 122 -1.71 -5.34 7.45
N LEU A 123 -0.46 -5.01 7.77
CA LEU A 123 0.00 -4.60 9.11
C LEU A 123 -0.62 -3.26 9.57
N LEU A 124 -1.16 -2.48 8.65
CA LEU A 124 -1.91 -1.25 8.94
C LEU A 124 -3.43 -1.43 8.81
N GLU A 125 -3.93 -2.65 8.64
CA GLU A 125 -5.35 -2.98 8.44
C GLU A 125 -6.03 -2.12 7.36
N MET A 126 -5.28 -1.72 6.32
CA MET A 126 -5.86 -0.99 5.19
C MET A 126 -6.58 -2.00 4.28
N PRO A 127 -7.88 -1.82 3.97
CA PRO A 127 -8.52 -2.61 2.93
C PRO A 127 -7.81 -2.37 1.59
N PHE A 128 -7.47 -3.41 0.82
CA PHE A 128 -6.83 -3.21 -0.48
C PHE A 128 -7.20 -4.25 -1.54
N VAL A 129 -7.04 -3.85 -2.80
CA VAL A 129 -6.99 -4.75 -3.96
C VAL A 129 -5.54 -4.91 -4.39
N LEU A 130 -5.05 -6.15 -4.44
CA LEU A 130 -3.71 -6.46 -4.93
C LEU A 130 -3.70 -6.46 -6.47
N ILE A 131 -2.78 -5.71 -7.06
CA ILE A 131 -2.58 -5.65 -8.52
C ILE A 131 -1.24 -6.30 -8.87
N TYR A 132 -1.29 -7.29 -9.77
CA TYR A 132 -0.11 -7.98 -10.27
C TYR A 132 -0.18 -8.11 -11.79
N ARG A 133 0.95 -7.88 -12.48
CA ARG A 133 1.05 -7.97 -13.94
C ARG A 133 2.13 -8.96 -14.33
N VAL A 134 1.71 -10.21 -14.57
CA VAL A 134 2.56 -11.34 -14.99
C VAL A 134 3.42 -10.92 -16.20
N ALA A 135 4.68 -11.34 -16.23
CA ALA A 135 5.50 -11.17 -17.43
C ALA A 135 5.02 -12.14 -18.52
N TRP A 136 4.94 -11.68 -19.78
CA TRP A 136 4.40 -12.49 -20.89
C TRP A 136 5.12 -13.83 -21.09
N LEU A 137 6.45 -13.85 -20.92
CA LEU A 137 7.28 -15.06 -20.88
C LEU A 137 6.88 -16.03 -19.76
N THR A 138 6.62 -15.51 -18.55
CA THR A 138 6.15 -16.32 -17.41
C THR A 138 4.75 -16.87 -17.64
N TYR A 139 3.87 -16.12 -18.30
CA TYR A 139 2.56 -16.61 -18.71
C TYR A 139 2.68 -17.74 -19.76
N LEU A 140 3.51 -17.58 -20.79
CA LEU A 140 3.77 -18.63 -21.78
C LEU A 140 4.37 -19.89 -21.17
N ALA A 141 5.36 -19.75 -20.28
CA ALA A 141 5.95 -20.88 -19.56
C ALA A 141 4.93 -21.58 -18.65
N ALA A 142 4.15 -20.83 -17.87
CA ALA A 142 3.10 -21.39 -17.03
C ALA A 142 2.03 -22.13 -17.88
N ARG A 143 1.63 -21.55 -19.03
CA ARG A 143 0.66 -22.15 -19.97
C ARG A 143 1.23 -23.30 -20.81
N ALA A 144 2.49 -23.68 -20.60
CA ALA A 144 3.09 -24.90 -21.12
C ALA A 144 3.26 -26.00 -20.04
N VAL A 145 3.05 -25.66 -18.76
CA VAL A 145 3.19 -26.55 -17.61
C VAL A 145 1.83 -26.87 -16.96
N VAL A 146 0.90 -25.91 -16.96
CA VAL A 146 -0.52 -26.15 -16.66
C VAL A 146 -1.17 -26.82 -17.88
N LYS A 147 -1.92 -27.89 -17.63
CA LYS A 147 -2.51 -28.80 -18.62
C LYS A 147 -4.03 -28.83 -18.50
#